data_AF-A0A4R1Y224-F1
#
_entry.id   AF-A0A4R1Y224-F1
#
_cell.length_a   1.000
_cell.length_b   1.000
_cell.length_c   1.000
_cell.angle_alpha   90.00
_cell.angle_beta   90.00
_cell.angle_gamma   90.00
#
_symmetry.space_group_name_H-M   'P 1'
#
loop_
_entity.id
_entity.type
_entity.pdbx_description
1 polymer ?
#
loop_
_entity_poly.entity_id
_entity_poly.type
_entity_poly.pdbx_seq_one_letter_code
_entity_poly.pdbx_strand_id
1 'polypeptide(L)' 'MMTRVVKWCWLKAWAMNIAKRHGSKKAKVALARRLAVVMHRMWIDGSEFRWSREDTVSTVAA' A
#
# COMPACT_ATOMS: atom_id res chain seq x y z
N MET A 1 15.83 13.88 10.95
CA MET A 1 15.91 13.94 9.48
C MET A 1 14.78 13.08 8.91
N MET A 2 13.71 13.66 8.38
CA MET A 2 12.66 12.91 7.66
C MET A 2 13.07 12.78 6.21
N THR A 3 13.72 11.67 5.86
CA THR A 3 14.09 11.38 4.47
C THR A 3 12.81 11.07 3.69
N ARG A 4 12.52 11.91 2.68
CA ARG A 4 11.46 11.63 1.71
C ARG A 4 11.79 10.31 1.02
N VAL A 5 10.96 9.29 1.19
CA VAL A 5 11.15 8.04 0.47
C VAL A 5 10.72 8.24 -0.99
N VAL A 6 11.70 8.33 -1.89
CA VAL A 6 11.49 8.57 -3.33
C VAL A 6 11.07 7.29 -4.06
N LYS A 7 11.21 6.13 -3.43
CA LYS A 7 10.98 4.82 -4.05
C LYS A 7 9.53 4.67 -4.52
N TRP A 8 9.37 4.30 -5.78
CA TRP A 8 8.07 4.02 -6.39
C TRP A 8 7.54 2.71 -5.85
N CYS A 9 6.32 2.70 -5.32
CA CYS A 9 5.67 1.50 -4.79
C CYS A 9 4.34 1.26 -5.49
N TRP A 10 3.92 0.00 -5.55
CA TRP A 10 2.66 -0.42 -6.18
C TRP A 10 1.44 0.29 -5.56
N LEU A 11 1.51 0.64 -4.27
CA LEU A 11 0.46 1.34 -3.54
C LEU A 11 0.29 2.78 -4.06
N LYS A 12 1.41 3.45 -4.36
CA LYS A 12 1.42 4.78 -4.99
C LYS A 12 0.87 4.71 -6.41
N ALA A 13 1.24 3.70 -7.20
CA ALA A 13 0.68 3.47 -8.54
C ALA A 13 -0.84 3.26 -8.50
N TRP A 14 -1.33 2.45 -7.56
CA TRP A 14 -2.77 2.26 -7.33
C TRP A 14 -3.46 3.58 -6.95
N ALA A 15 -2.88 4.37 -6.05
CA ALA A 15 -3.44 5.66 -5.67
C ALA A 15 -3.46 6.67 -6.82
N MET A 16 -2.46 6.66 -7.71
CA MET A 16 -2.48 7.50 -8.92
C MET A 16 -3.58 7.09 -9.90
N ASN A 17 -3.87 5.79 -10.04
CA ASN A 17 -5.01 5.34 -10.84
C ASN A 17 -6.36 5.80 -10.24
N ILE A 18 -6.49 5.81 -8.91
CA ILE A 18 -7.67 6.39 -8.25
C ILE A 18 -7.73 7.90 -8.46
N ALA A 19 -6.61 8.60 -8.39
CA ALA A 19 -6.56 10.04 -8.61
C ALA A 19 -7.07 10.39 -10.02
N LYS A 20 -6.73 9.58 -11.01
CA LYS A 20 -7.22 9.71 -12.39
C LYS A 20 -8.74 9.52 -12.51
N ARG A 21 -9.35 8.66 -11.68
CA ARG A 21 -10.79 8.30 -11.78
C ARG A 21 -11.71 9.11 -10.87
N HIS A 22 -11.26 9.43 -9.66
CA HIS A 22 -12.11 9.97 -8.58
C HIS A 22 -11.55 11.26 -7.96
N GLY A 23 -10.44 11.78 -8.48
CA GLY A 23 -9.80 13.00 -8.00
C GLY A 23 -8.82 12.79 -6.84
N SER A 24 -7.92 13.75 -6.68
CA SER A 24 -6.78 13.69 -5.76
C SER A 24 -7.15 13.59 -4.28
N LYS A 25 -8.24 14.24 -3.84
CA LYS A 25 -8.74 14.18 -2.46
C LYS A 25 -9.14 12.75 -2.06
N LYS A 26 -9.95 12.09 -2.91
CA LYS A 26 -10.40 10.71 -2.68
C LYS A 26 -9.25 9.71 -2.78
N ALA A 27 -8.31 9.93 -3.70
CA ALA A 27 -7.11 9.10 -3.83
C ALA A 27 -6.22 9.13 -2.58
N LYS A 28 -6.02 10.32 -1.98
CA LYS A 28 -5.23 10.45 -0.75
C LYS A 28 -5.85 9.68 0.41
N VAL A 29 -7.17 9.80 0.61
CA VAL A 29 -7.89 9.07 1.66
C VAL A 29 -7.85 7.56 1.41
N ALA A 30 -8.06 7.13 0.17
CA ALA A 30 -8.00 5.71 -0.19
C ALA A 30 -6.59 5.13 0.02
N LEU A 31 -5.55 5.88 -0.33
CA LEU A 31 -4.15 5.51 -0.06
C LEU A 31 -3.90 5.38 1.45
N ALA A 32 -4.31 6.35 2.26
CA ALA A 32 -4.14 6.31 3.71
C ALA A 32 -4.83 5.11 4.36
N ARG A 33 -6.07 4.80 3.96
CA ARG A 33 -6.81 3.62 4.47
C ARG A 33 -6.07 2.32 4.16
N ARG A 34 -5.60 2.19 2.91
CA ARG A 34 -4.89 0.98 2.48
C ARG A 34 -3.51 0.85 3.14
N LEU A 35 -2.82 1.97 3.36
CA LEU A 35 -1.58 2.02 4.15
C LEU A 35 -1.82 1.57 5.60
N ALA A 36 -2.86 2.08 6.26
CA ALA A 36 -3.18 1.71 7.63
C ALA A 36 -3.41 0.20 7.79
N VAL A 37 -4.14 -0.43 6.86
CA VAL A 37 -4.37 -1.88 6.88
C VAL A 37 -3.06 -2.65 6.71
N VAL A 38 -2.22 -2.25 5.75
CA VAL A 38 -0.93 -2.92 5.50
C VAL A 38 -0.01 -2.79 6.72
N MET A 39 0.11 -1.60 7.30
CA MET A 39 0.92 -1.38 8.50
C MET A 39 0.38 -2.16 9.70
N HIS A 40 -0.93 -2.19 9.89
CA HIS A 40 -1.55 -2.96 10.96
C HIS A 40 -1.29 -4.47 10.80
N ARG A 41 -1.38 -5.00 9.57
CA ARG A 41 -1.10 -6.41 9.30
C ARG A 41 0.37 -6.75 9.53
N MET A 42 1.30 -5.90 9.08
CA MET A 42 2.72 -6.07 9.33
C MET A 42 3.05 -6.03 10.83
N TRP A 43 2.36 -5.20 11.59
CA TRP A 43 2.53 -5.14 13.05
C TRP A 43 2.11 -6.43 13.76
N ILE A 44 1.05 -7.08 13.30
CA ILE A 44 0.57 -8.34 13.89
C ILE A 44 1.42 -9.53 13.42
N ASP A 45 1.74 -9.57 12.12
CA ASP A 45 2.33 -10.73 11.43
C ASP A 45 3.87 -10.70 11.44
N GLY A 46 4.47 -9.56 11.76
CA GLY A 46 5.92 -9.36 11.70
C GLY A 46 6.50 -9.35 10.28
N SER A 47 5.66 -9.37 9.24
CA SER A 47 6.08 -9.39 7.84
C SER A 47 6.58 -8.04 7.35
N GLU A 48 7.54 -8.04 6.42
CA GLU A 48 8.14 -6.83 5.87
C GLU A 48 7.30 -6.17 4.77
N PHE A 49 7.49 -4.86 4.58
CA PHE A 49 6.79 -4.10 3.54
C PHE A 49 7.17 -4.53 2.12
N ARG A 50 6.20 -5.12 1.42
CA ARG A 50 6.35 -5.55 0.02
C ARG A 50 6.25 -4.36 -0.94
N TRP A 51 7.39 -3.98 -1.51
CA TRP A 51 7.52 -2.87 -2.45
C TRP A 51 6.95 -3.16 -3.84
N SER A 52 6.96 -4.43 -4.26
CA SER A 52 6.30 -4.95 -5.45
C SER A 52 5.03 -5.69 -5.06
N ARG A 53 4.00 -5.64 -5.92
CA ARG A 53 2.81 -6.47 -5.77
C ARG A 53 3.16 -7.87 -6.27
N GLU A 54 3.95 -8.60 -5.52
CA GLU A 54 3.83 -10.05 -5.57
C GLU A 54 2.54 -10.35 -4.81
N ASP A 55 1.53 -10.79 -5.55
CA ASP A 55 0.33 -11.40 -5.00
C ASP A 55 0.77 -12.57 -4.12
N THR A 56 0.97 -12.34 -2.82
CA THR A 56 0.84 -13.40 -1.83
C THR A 56 -0.64 -13.75 -1.72
N VAL A 57 -1.15 -14.35 -2.79
CA VAL A 57 -1.99 -15.53 -2.66
C VAL A 57 -1.03 -16.65 -2.25
N SER A 58 -0.56 -16.61 -1.01
CA SER A 58 0.08 -17.75 -0.36
C SER A 58 -0.96 -18.32 0.58
N THR A 59 -1.77 -19.19 -0.02
CA THR A 59 -2.09 -20.51 0.51
C THR A 59 -2.48 -20.54 1.98
N VAL A 60 -3.78 -20.36 2.21
CA VAL A 60 -4.42 -20.98 3.37
C VAL A 60 -4.16 -22.49 3.23
N ALA A 61 -3.58 -23.07 4.28
CA ALA A 61 -3.19 -24.47 4.37
C ALA A 61 -4.28 -25.44 3.89
N ALA A 62 -3.86 -26.42 3.08
CA ALA A 62 -4.41 -27.77 3.02
C ALA A 62 -3.25 -28.73 2.70
#